data_AF-L1MDD3-F1
#
_entry.id   AF-L1MDD3-F1
#
_cell.length_a   1.000
_cell.length_b   1.000
_cell.length_c   1.000
_cell.angle_alpha   90.00
_cell.angle_beta   90.00
_cell.angle_gamma   90.00
#
_symmetry.space_group_name_H-M   'P 1'
#
loop_
_entity.id
_entity.type
_entity.pdbx_description
1 polymer ?
#
loop_
_entity_poly.entity_id
_entity_poly.type
_entity_poly.pdbx_seq_one_letter_code
_entity_poly.pdbx_strand_id
1 'polypeptide(L)' 'MLTPMNPLVPTTYDVIMSLIFIASAILTICVIILIARSEASSAAKAMAGLAVIIFPIIGPVAYLVYRRASLKDH' A
#
# COMPACT_ATOMS: atom_id res chain seq x y z
N MET A 1 -17.27 27.46 8.66
CA MET A 1 -17.75 26.49 7.67
C MET A 1 -17.37 25.10 8.17
N LEU A 2 -18.31 24.35 8.73
CA LEU A 2 -18.07 22.96 9.11
C LEU A 2 -18.25 22.12 7.83
N THR A 3 -17.17 21.49 7.36
CA THR A 3 -17.20 20.61 6.19
C THR A 3 -18.23 19.50 6.39
N PRO A 4 -19.04 19.14 5.38
CA PRO A 4 -19.94 18.00 5.48
C PRO A 4 -19.09 16.74 5.66
N MET A 5 -19.13 16.18 6.87
CA MET A 5 -18.50 14.91 7.18
C MET A 5 -19.25 13.85 6.38
N ASN A 6 -18.58 13.19 5.43
CA ASN A 6 -19.21 12.16 4.61
C ASN A 6 -19.70 11.03 5.54
N PRO A 7 -21.02 10.84 5.74
CA PRO A 7 -21.53 9.91 6.75
C PRO A 7 -21.26 8.45 6.39
N LEU A 8 -20.85 8.18 5.14
CA LEU A 8 -20.56 6.85 4.63
C LEU A 8 -19.17 6.32 5.03
N VAL A 9 -18.24 7.19 5.44
CA VAL A 9 -16.89 6.78 5.85
C VAL A 9 -16.65 7.29 7.28
N PRO A 10 -16.63 6.39 8.27
CA PRO A 10 -16.38 6.78 9.66
C PRO A 10 -15.01 7.45 9.81
N THR A 11 -14.92 8.51 10.61
CA THR A 11 -13.66 9.21 10.87
C THR A 11 -12.55 8.28 11.37
N THR A 12 -12.91 7.25 12.14
CA THR A 12 -11.96 6.22 12.60
C THR A 12 -11.32 5.44 11.44
N TYR A 13 -12.09 5.16 10.39
CA TYR A 13 -11.56 4.50 9.19
C TYR A 13 -10.54 5.39 8.48
N ASP A 14 -10.86 6.67 8.29
CA ASP A 14 -9.93 7.63 7.67
C ASP A 14 -8.62 7.76 8.45
N VAL A 15 -8.68 7.82 9.79
CA VAL A 15 -7.50 7.88 10.65
C VAL A 15 -6.66 6.61 10.52
N ILE A 16 -7.27 5.42 10.60
CA ILE A 16 -6.56 4.15 10.47
C ILE A 16 -5.87 4.05 9.10
N MET A 17 -6.58 4.37 8.02
CA MET A 17 -6.02 4.32 6.67
C MET A 17 -4.88 5.32 6.48
N SER A 18 -5.00 6.51 7.06
CA SER A 18 -3.93 7.51 7.05
C SER A 18 -2.68 7.01 7.79
N LEU A 19 -2.84 6.36 8.95
CA LEU A 19 -1.72 5.78 9.70
C LEU A 19 -1.05 4.64 8.92
N ILE A 20 -1.83 3.77 8.30
CA ILE A 20 -1.32 2.69 7.45
C ILE A 20 -0.53 3.27 6.27
N PHE A 21 -1.07 4.31 5.62
CA PHE A 21 -0.39 4.98 4.51
C PHE A 21 0.96 5.57 4.95
N ILE A 22 0.98 6.33 6.06
CA ILE A 22 2.23 6.91 6.61
C ILE A 22 3.24 5.82 6.95
N ALA A 23 2.82 4.75 7.64
CA ALA A 23 3.72 3.64 7.99
C ALA A 23 4.30 2.96 6.74
N SER A 24 3.48 2.73 5.71
CA SER A 24 3.94 2.15 4.45
C SER A 24 4.94 3.05 3.70
N ALA A 25 4.75 4.36 3.75
CA ALA A 25 5.67 5.33 3.15
C ALA A 25 7.03 5.32 3.86
N ILE A 26 7.02 5.31 5.20
CA ILE A 26 8.25 5.22 6.01
C ILE A 26 9.00 3.92 5.69
N LEU A 27 8.30 2.78 5.69
CA LEU A 27 8.90 1.49 5.34
C LEU A 27 9.50 1.50 3.93
N THR A 28 8.79 2.06 2.95
CA THR A 28 9.28 2.19 1.57
C THR A 28 10.59 2.97 1.52
N ILE A 29 10.67 4.12 2.20
CA ILE A 29 11.89 4.93 2.27
C ILE A 29 13.02 4.15 2.95
N CYS A 30 12.74 3.49 4.08
CA CYS A 30 13.73 2.68 4.79
C CYS A 30 14.31 1.57 3.89
N VAL A 31 13.47 0.88 3.13
CA VAL A 31 13.93 -0.18 2.23
C VAL A 31 14.75 0.39 1.07
N ILE A 32 14.35 1.52 0.48
CA ILE A 32 15.15 2.19 -0.56
C ILE A 32 16.55 2.54 -0.03
N ILE A 33 16.63 3.12 1.16
CA ILE A 33 17.92 3.46 1.81
C ILE A 33 18.74 2.18 2.05
N LEU A 34 18.11 1.11 2.53
CA LEU A 34 18.79 -0.15 2.81
C LEU A 34 19.34 -0.80 1.52
N ILE A 35 18.57 -0.79 0.43
CA ILE A 35 19.00 -1.27 -0.89
C ILE A 35 20.17 -0.44 -1.41
N ALA A 36 20.08 0.90 -1.29
CA ALA A 36 21.14 1.80 -1.74
C ALA A 36 22.45 1.55 -0.99
N ARG A 37 22.37 1.30 0.32
CA ARG A 37 23.52 1.02 1.19
C ARG A 37 24.04 -0.42 1.13
N SER A 38 23.28 -1.34 0.54
CA SER A 38 23.66 -2.74 0.46
C SER A 38 24.87 -2.94 -0.48
N GLU A 39 25.77 -3.87 -0.14
CA GLU A 39 26.83 -4.34 -1.06
C GLU A 39 26.35 -5.48 -1.98
N ALA A 40 25.05 -5.78 -1.98
CA ALA A 40 24.47 -6.81 -2.84
C ALA A 40 24.67 -6.50 -4.34
N SER A 41 24.64 -7.54 -5.16
CA SER A 41 24.73 -7.43 -6.61
C SER A 41 23.63 -6.52 -7.17
N SER A 42 23.89 -5.92 -8.34
CA SER A 42 22.92 -5.06 -9.04
C SER A 42 21.59 -5.78 -9.30
N ALA A 43 21.63 -7.06 -9.64
CA ALA A 43 20.44 -7.89 -9.83
C ALA A 43 19.62 -8.05 -8.54
N ALA A 44 20.28 -8.30 -7.40
CA ALA A 44 19.60 -8.41 -6.10
C ALA A 44 18.95 -7.09 -5.68
N LYS A 45 19.63 -5.95 -5.91
CA LYS A 45 19.07 -4.61 -5.66
C LYS A 45 17.85 -4.33 -6.54
N ALA A 46 17.91 -4.71 -7.83
CA ALA A 46 16.79 -4.55 -8.75
C ALA A 46 15.57 -5.38 -8.33
N MET A 47 15.78 -6.65 -7.93
CA MET A 47 14.70 -7.51 -7.42
C MET A 47 14.09 -6.96 -6.13
N ALA A 48 14.91 -6.47 -5.20
CA ALA A 48 14.43 -5.86 -3.97
C ALA A 48 13.62 -4.59 -4.24
N GLY A 49 14.09 -3.72 -5.14
CA GLY A 49 13.34 -2.53 -5.56
C GLY A 49 12.01 -2.87 -6.22
N LEU A 50 12.00 -3.88 -7.10
CA LEU A 50 10.78 -4.38 -7.73
C LEU A 50 9.79 -4.92 -6.70
N ALA A 51 10.26 -5.66 -5.70
CA ALA A 51 9.41 -6.18 -4.63
C ALA A 51 8.72 -5.06 -3.83
N VAL A 52 9.45 -3.97 -3.53
CA VAL A 52 8.89 -2.78 -2.85
C VAL A 52 7.77 -2.14 -3.66
N ILE A 53 7.90 -2.10 -4.99
CA ILE A 53 6.88 -1.53 -5.89
C ILE A 53 5.68 -2.46 -6.04
N ILE A 54 5.89 -3.77 -6.14
CA ILE A 54 4.82 -4.76 -6.34
C ILE A 54 3.98 -4.94 -5.07
N PHE A 55 4.60 -4.93 -3.89
CA PHE A 55 3.92 -5.18 -2.62
C PHE A 55 2.63 -4.35 -2.40
N PRO A 56 2.61 -3.01 -2.58
CA PRO A 56 1.39 -2.22 -2.40
C PRO A 56 0.31 -2.46 -3.47
N ILE A 57 0.63 -3.17 -4.57
CA ILE A 57 -0.32 -3.48 -5.66
C ILE A 57 -1.14 -4.74 -5.34
N ILE A 58 -0.58 -5.67 -4.54
CA ILE A 58 -1.22 -6.96 -4.23
C ILE A 58 -2.57 -6.76 -3.54
N GLY A 59 -2.64 -5.89 -2.53
CA GLY A 59 -3.88 -5.61 -1.80
C GLY A 59 -5.01 -5.07 -2.70
N PRO A 60 -4.80 -3.99 -3.45
CA PRO A 60 -5.75 -3.46 -4.42
C PRO A 60 -6.21 -4.51 -5.45
N VAL A 61 -5.28 -5.27 -6.03
CA VAL A 61 -5.62 -6.31 -7.01
C VAL A 61 -6.48 -7.41 -6.38
N ALA A 62 -6.10 -7.90 -5.19
CA ALA A 62 -6.87 -8.91 -4.47
C ALA A 62 -8.30 -8.43 -4.19
N TYR A 63 -8.47 -7.18 -3.76
CA TYR A 63 -9.80 -6.60 -3.53
C TYR A 63 -10.62 -6.49 -4.81
N LEU A 64 -10.02 -6.06 -5.92
CA LEU A 64 -10.71 -5.96 -7.20
C LEU A 64 -11.16 -7.34 -7.72
N VAL A 65 -10.32 -8.37 -7.54
CA VAL A 65 -10.67 -9.76 -7.88
C VAL A 65 -11.82 -10.25 -7.00
N TYR A 66 -11.72 -10.07 -5.68
CA TYR A 66 -12.79 -10.42 -4.73
C TYR A 66 -14.12 -9.74 -5.10
N ARG A 67 -14.08 -8.43 -5.36
CA ARG A 67 -15.28 -7.66 -5.73
C ARG A 67 -15.90 -8.16 -7.02
N ARG A 68 -15.09 -8.50 -8.03
CA ARG A 68 -15.59 -9.08 -9.28
C ARG A 68 -16.22 -10.45 -9.09
N ALA A 69 -15.65 -11.28 -8.21
CA ALA A 69 -16.22 -12.59 -7.88
C ALA A 69 -17.57 -12.43 -7.16
N SER A 70 -17.62 -11.58 -6.12
CA SER A 70 -18.84 -11.32 -5.36
C SER A 70 -19.99 -10.77 -6.23
N LEU A 71 -19.70 -9.93 -7.24
CA LEU A 71 -20.72 -9.44 -8.18
C LEU A 71 -21.26 -10.50 -9.15
N LYS A 72 -20.54 -11.61 -9.35
CA LYS A 72 -20.96 -12.69 -10.25
C LYS A 72 -21.89 -13.70 -9.55
N ASP A 73 -21.87 -13.70 -8.22
CA ASP A 73 -22.64 -14.60 -7.36
C ASP A 73 -24.00 -13.99 -6.92
N HIS A 74 -24.35 -12.80 -7.40
CA HIS A 74 -25.64 -12.10 -7.20
C HIS A 74 -26.39 -11.92 -8.53
#